data_AF-A0A853CJN9-F1
#
_entry.id   AF-A0A853CJN9-F1
#
_cell.length_a   1.000
_cell.length_b   1.000
_cell.length_c   1.000
_cell.angle_alpha   90.00
_cell.angle_beta   90.00
_cell.angle_gamma   90.00
#
_symmetry.space_group_name_H-M   'P 1'
#
loop_
_entity.id
_entity.type
_entity.pdbx_description
1 polymer ?
#
loop_
_entity_poly.entity_id
_entity_poly.type
_entity_poly.pdbx_seq_one_letter_code
_entity_poly.pdbx_strand_id
1 'polypeptide(L)'
;MSLTAAVVIPEDDAPLAGGDPVVDSLVARLHAEFGLDPAHLRRLAVEVLGGFATARVQTFVPILAEKRLRQTCRELTPRDR
;
A
#
# COMPACT_ATOMS: atom_id res chain seq x y z
N MET A 1 -16.27 -22.18 13.38
CA MET A 1 -16.09 -22.11 11.92
C MET A 1 -14.83 -21.33 11.66
N SER A 2 -13.77 -21.98 11.16
CA SER A 2 -12.44 -21.36 10.97
C SER A 2 -12.27 -21.02 9.50
N LEU A 3 -12.14 -19.73 9.18
CA LEU A 3 -11.80 -19.26 7.84
C LEU A 3 -10.28 -19.14 7.75
N THR A 4 -9.62 -20.20 7.28
CA THR A 4 -8.22 -20.13 6.83
C THR A 4 -8.19 -19.39 5.49
N ALA A 5 -7.89 -18.09 5.53
CA ALA A 5 -7.56 -17.33 4.33
C ALA A 5 -6.21 -17.83 3.81
N ALA A 6 -6.24 -18.66 2.76
CA ALA A 6 -5.06 -19.06 2.04
C ALA A 6 -4.54 -17.84 1.26
N VAL A 7 -3.51 -17.18 1.79
CA VAL A 7 -2.72 -16.21 1.04
C VAL A 7 -1.87 -17.01 0.05
N VAL A 8 -2.28 -17.02 -1.21
CA VAL A 8 -1.45 -17.49 -2.32
C VAL A 8 -0.43 -16.40 -2.61
N ILE A 9 0.84 -16.70 -2.35
CA ILE A 9 1.98 -15.89 -2.81
C ILE A 9 2.32 -16.44 -4.20
N PRO A 10 2.08 -15.72 -5.30
CA PRO A 10 2.61 -16.12 -6.58
C PRO A 10 4.13 -15.89 -6.59
N GLU A 11 4.90 -16.97 -6.66
CA GLU A 11 6.28 -16.95 -7.16
C GLU A 11 6.18 -16.79 -8.69
N ASP A 12 6.42 -15.58 -9.21
CA ASP A 12 6.57 -15.35 -10.65
C ASP A 12 7.84 -14.51 -10.90
N ASP A 13 8.82 -15.20 -11.47
CA ASP A 13 10.13 -14.71 -11.86
C ASP A 13 9.99 -14.03 -13.24
N ALA A 14 9.96 -12.70 -13.28
CA ALA A 14 10.09 -11.92 -14.50
C ALA A 14 10.84 -10.59 -14.25
N PRO A 15 11.80 -10.18 -15.12
CA PRO A 15 12.79 -9.16 -14.75
C PRO A 15 12.46 -7.76 -15.29
N LEU A 16 12.76 -6.76 -14.44
CA LEU A 16 12.92 -5.31 -14.71
C LEU A 16 11.67 -4.40 -14.68
N ALA A 17 10.92 -4.42 -13.57
CA ALA A 17 10.32 -3.24 -12.92
C ALA A 17 9.76 -3.61 -11.53
N GLY A 18 10.56 -4.32 -10.71
CA GLY A 18 10.11 -5.00 -9.49
C GLY A 18 9.48 -4.08 -8.44
N GLY A 19 8.15 -3.95 -8.49
CA GLY A 19 7.32 -3.47 -7.39
C GLY A 19 6.66 -4.62 -6.67
N ASP A 20 6.48 -4.48 -5.37
CA ASP A 20 5.58 -5.35 -4.62
C ASP A 20 4.17 -5.20 -5.22
N PRO A 21 3.54 -6.28 -5.73
CA PRO A 21 2.23 -6.20 -6.38
C PRO A 21 1.14 -5.64 -5.45
N VAL A 22 1.30 -5.78 -4.14
CA VAL A 22 0.43 -5.17 -3.13
C VAL A 22 0.58 -3.64 -3.13
N VAL A 23 1.81 -3.15 -3.24
CA VAL A 23 2.11 -1.71 -3.33
C VAL A 23 1.55 -1.12 -4.61
N ASP A 24 1.70 -1.81 -5.75
CA ASP A 24 1.23 -1.30 -7.03
C ASP A 24 -0.30 -1.24 -7.11
N SER A 25 -0.97 -2.27 -6.58
CA SER A 25 -2.43 -2.28 -6.46
C SER A 25 -2.95 -1.18 -5.51
N LEU A 26 -2.20 -0.87 -4.46
CA LEU A 26 -2.55 0.19 -3.53
C LEU A 26 -2.34 1.58 -4.14
N VAL A 27 -1.22 1.80 -4.84
CA VAL A 27 -0.90 3.05 -5.54
C VAL A 27 -1.95 3.34 -6.60
N ALA A 28 -2.35 2.35 -7.40
CA ALA A 28 -3.38 2.53 -8.43
C ALA A 28 -4.73 2.98 -7.83
N ARG A 29 -5.17 2.35 -6.73
CA ARG A 29 -6.42 2.74 -6.03
C ARG A 29 -6.33 4.15 -5.44
N LEU A 30 -5.22 4.50 -4.80
CA LEU A 30 -5.02 5.82 -4.21
C LEU A 30 -4.92 6.92 -5.28
N HIS A 31 -4.28 6.63 -6.42
CA HIS A 31 -4.22 7.53 -7.56
C HIS A 31 -5.63 7.82 -8.10
N ALA A 32 -6.45 6.78 -8.28
CA ALA A 32 -7.82 6.93 -8.74
C ALA A 32 -8.70 7.72 -7.76
N GLU A 33 -8.48 7.58 -6.45
CA GLU A 33 -9.29 8.23 -5.41
C GLU A 33 -8.88 9.69 -5.13
N PHE A 34 -7.59 9.98 -5.11
CA PHE A 34 -7.04 11.27 -4.69
C PHE A 34 -6.42 12.09 -5.83
N GLY A 35 -6.22 11.49 -7.01
CA GLY A 35 -5.58 12.16 -8.15
C GLY A 35 -4.09 12.48 -7.96
N LEU A 36 -3.45 11.94 -6.93
CA LEU A 36 -2.04 12.19 -6.61
C LEU A 36 -1.10 11.42 -7.55
N ASP A 37 0.08 11.97 -7.81
CA ASP A 37 1.10 11.35 -8.67
C ASP A 37 1.46 9.92 -8.21
N PRO A 38 1.38 8.89 -9.09
CA PRO A 38 1.70 7.51 -8.74
C PRO A 38 3.12 7.31 -8.20
N ALA A 39 4.12 8.05 -8.71
CA ALA A 39 5.50 7.94 -8.22
C ALA A 39 5.66 8.53 -6.81
N HIS A 40 4.94 9.60 -6.50
CA HIS A 40 4.82 10.12 -5.14
C HIS A 40 4.12 9.13 -4.20
N LEU A 41 2.97 8.57 -4.62
CA LEU A 41 2.23 7.57 -3.84
C LEU A 41 3.06 6.32 -3.54
N ARG A 42 3.88 5.86 -4.50
CA ARG A 42 4.77 4.72 -4.31
C ARG A 42 5.85 4.99 -3.26
N ARG A 43 6.43 6.18 -3.25
CA ARG A 43 7.40 6.60 -2.22
C ARG A 43 6.75 6.64 -0.83
N LEU A 44 5.56 7.23 -0.73
CA LEU A 44 4.79 7.23 0.52
C LEU A 44 4.48 5.80 0.99
N ALA A 45 4.09 4.91 0.09
CA ALA A 45 3.77 3.54 0.44
C ALA A 45 4.98 2.78 1.01
N VAL A 46 6.16 2.95 0.39
CA VAL A 46 7.41 2.37 0.89
C VAL A 46 7.78 2.94 2.26
N GLU A 47 7.64 4.26 2.45
CA GLU A 47 7.92 4.91 3.75
C GLU A 47 7.00 4.40 4.86
N VAL A 48 5.69 4.32 4.58
CA VAL A 48 4.69 3.85 5.53
C VAL A 48 4.94 2.38 5.88
N LEU A 49 5.21 1.52 4.89
CA LEU A 49 5.54 0.11 5.13
C LEU A 49 6.85 -0.05 5.92
N GLY A 50 7.87 0.76 5.62
CA GLY A 50 9.13 0.80 6.36
C GLY A 50 8.91 1.13 7.84
N GLY A 51 7.94 2.00 8.16
CA GLY A 51 7.54 2.30 9.54
C GLY A 51 6.96 1.11 10.31
N PHE A 52 6.51 0.07 9.61
CA PHE A 52 6.02 -1.18 10.20
C PHE A 52 7.03 -2.33 10.14
N ALA A 53 8.26 -2.12 9.66
CA ALA A 53 9.26 -3.17 9.50
C ALA A 53 9.55 -3.94 10.81
N THR A 54 9.46 -3.25 11.95
CA THR A 54 9.69 -3.84 13.28
C THR A 54 8.40 -4.24 14.00
N ALA A 55 7.25 -4.23 13.32
CA ALA A 55 5.98 -4.59 13.92
C ALA A 55 5.98 -6.08 14.33
N ARG A 56 5.63 -6.34 15.60
CA ARG A 56 5.56 -7.72 16.12
C ARG A 56 4.47 -8.57 15.44
N VAL A 57 3.44 -7.93 14.90
CA VAL A 57 2.31 -8.61 14.23
C VAL A 57 2.25 -8.13 12.79
N GLN A 58 2.75 -8.96 11.87
CA GLN A 58 2.83 -8.63 10.44
C GLN A 58 1.47 -8.74 9.72
N THR A 59 0.55 -9.57 10.23
CA THR A 59 -0.75 -9.84 9.60
C THR A 59 -1.59 -8.58 9.37
N PHE A 60 -1.48 -7.57 10.25
CA PHE A 60 -2.26 -6.34 10.15
C PHE A 60 -1.53 -5.19 9.43
N VAL A 61 -0.24 -5.35 9.14
CA VAL A 61 0.57 -4.30 8.53
C VAL A 61 -0.02 -3.79 7.21
N PRO A 62 -0.53 -4.64 6.29
CA PRO A 62 -1.13 -4.14 5.05
C PRO A 62 -2.33 -3.22 5.29
N ILE A 63 -3.22 -3.57 6.22
CA ILE A 63 -4.43 -2.79 6.54
C ILE A 63 -4.05 -1.48 7.23
N LEU A 64 -3.08 -1.51 8.15
CA LEU A 64 -2.60 -0.31 8.85
C LEU A 64 -1.85 0.63 7.90
N ALA A 65 -1.05 0.08 6.99
CA ALA A 65 -0.35 0.84 5.96
C ALA A 65 -1.33 1.54 5.01
N GLU A 66 -2.33 0.81 4.50
CA GLU A 66 -3.37 1.40 3.65
C GLU A 66 -4.14 2.51 4.39
N LYS A 67 -4.55 2.27 5.65
CA LYS A 67 -5.24 3.28 6.46
C LYS A 67 -4.41 4.55 6.62
N ARG A 68 -3.12 4.41 6.95
CA ARG A 68 -2.20 5.53 7.13
C ARG A 68 -1.98 6.29 5.83
N LEU A 69 -1.78 5.59 4.72
CA LEU A 69 -1.64 6.21 3.40
C LEU A 69 -2.86 7.03 2.99
N ARG A 70 -4.07 6.48 3.19
CA ARG A 70 -5.32 7.21 2.91
C ARG A 70 -5.44 8.48 3.76
N GLN A 71 -5.02 8.43 5.03
CA GLN A 71 -4.99 9.61 5.88
C GLN A 71 -4.01 10.67 5.34
N THR A 72 -2.78 10.27 5.03
CA THR A 72 -1.78 11.17 4.44
C THR A 72 -2.25 11.76 3.11
N CYS A 73 -2.87 10.97 2.24
CA CYS A 73 -3.43 11.47 0.98
C CYS A 73 -4.52 12.52 1.22
N ARG A 74 -5.42 12.31 2.19
CA ARG A 74 -6.46 13.28 2.56
C ARG A 74 -5.89 14.60 3.07
N GLU A 75 -4.80 14.54 3.83
CA GLU A 75 -4.10 15.74 4.33
C GLU A 75 -3.40 16.49 3.19
N LEU A 76 -2.90 15.77 2.17
CA LEU A 76 -2.25 16.33 0.98
C LEU A 76 -3.24 16.87 -0.07
N THR A 77 -4.46 16.34 -0.13
CA THR A 77 -5.55 16.86 -0.97
C THR A 77 -6.45 17.76 -0.13
N PRO A 78 -6.17 19.07 -0.02
CA PRO A 78 -7.07 19.98 0.67
C PRO A 78 -8.46 19.93 0.02
N ARG A 79 -9.48 19.76 0.87
CA ARG A 79 -10.89 19.86 0.46
C ARG A 79 -11.22 21.31 0.14
N ASP A 80 -10.90 21.73 -1.08
CA ASP A 80 -11.50 22.92 -1.67
C ASP A 80 -11.82 22.64 -3.15
N ARG A 81 -13.01 22.08 -3.36
CA ARG A 81 -13.82 22.30 -4.56
C ARG A 81 -15.28 22.02 -4.28
#